data_AF-A0A7S2G4T3-F1
#
_entry.id   AF-A0A7S2G4T3-F1
#
_cell.length_a   1.000
_cell.length_b   1.000
_cell.length_c   1.000
_cell.angle_alpha   90.00
_cell.angle_beta   90.00
_cell.angle_gamma   90.00
#
_symmetry.space_group_name_H-M   'P 1'
#
loop_
_entity.id
_entity.type
_entity.pdbx_description
1 polymer ?
#
loop_
_entity_poly.entity_id
_entity_poly.type
_entity_poly.pdbx_seq_one_letter_code
_entity_poly.pdbx_strand_id
1 'polypeptide(L)'
;ADQERLFPKELRFERPVQQERYMRWWLENRANVADVEALKIRWFAAEYKEFLGSVLQRDEDIIDTVPEEERDVVILEEPEHINWYHHGSRWTSAFRHVVGVAHTNYLQYCVLNSKGWSSGEIKAKFTEGI
;
A
#
# COMPACT_ATOMS: atom_id res chain seq x y z
N ALA A 1 15.31 11.06 -3.64
CA ALA A 1 14.08 11.85 -3.80
C ALA A 1 12.91 11.18 -3.10
N ASP A 2 12.46 9.99 -3.52
CA ASP A 2 11.25 9.36 -2.92
C ASP A 2 11.49 8.71 -1.56
N GLN A 3 12.59 7.98 -1.39
CA GLN A 3 12.93 7.37 -0.10
C GLN A 3 13.04 8.40 1.04
N GLU A 4 13.46 9.63 0.73
CA GLU A 4 13.60 10.70 1.73
C GLU A 4 12.24 11.23 2.22
N ARG A 5 11.21 11.08 1.39
CA ARG A 5 9.84 11.51 1.67
C ARG A 5 9.05 10.38 2.36
N LEU A 6 9.30 9.14 1.95
CA LEU A 6 8.57 7.96 2.41
C LEU A 6 9.09 7.41 3.74
N PHE A 7 10.39 7.44 3.97
CA PHE A 7 11.00 6.82 5.14
C PHE A 7 11.39 7.85 6.20
N PRO A 8 11.43 7.46 7.49
CA PRO A 8 11.97 8.30 8.55
C PRO A 8 13.38 8.79 8.24
N LYS A 9 13.77 9.92 8.86
CA LYS A 9 15.14 10.45 8.74
C LYS A 9 16.17 9.34 8.96
N GLU A 10 17.17 9.31 8.08
CA GLU A 10 18.31 8.38 8.06
C GLU A 10 18.01 6.95 7.54
N LEU A 11 16.75 6.57 7.33
CA LEU A 11 16.44 5.27 6.73
C LEU A 11 16.48 5.34 5.21
N ARG A 12 17.44 4.64 4.60
CA ARG A 12 17.62 4.54 3.15
C ARG A 12 18.15 3.17 2.76
N PHE A 13 17.79 2.76 1.55
CA PHE A 13 18.22 1.52 0.93
C PHE A 13 18.88 1.82 -0.41
N GLU A 14 20.14 1.41 -0.57
CA GLU A 14 20.87 1.54 -1.82
C GLU A 14 20.56 0.37 -2.76
N ARG A 15 20.20 -0.78 -2.19
CA ARG A 15 19.91 -2.02 -2.93
C ARG A 15 18.61 -2.66 -2.43
N PRO A 16 17.81 -3.28 -3.32
CA PRO A 16 16.55 -3.95 -2.94
C PRO A 16 16.72 -4.96 -1.80
N VAL A 17 17.82 -5.72 -1.78
CA VAL A 17 18.11 -6.69 -0.72
C VAL A 17 18.20 -6.08 0.68
N GLN A 18 18.65 -4.82 0.79
CA GLN A 18 18.70 -4.13 2.08
C GLN A 18 17.29 -3.77 2.57
N GLN A 19 16.44 -3.32 1.64
CA GLN A 19 15.04 -3.03 1.93
C GLN A 19 14.29 -4.31 2.32
N GLU A 20 14.49 -5.42 1.60
CA GLU A 20 13.86 -6.69 1.95
C GLU A 20 14.29 -7.18 3.33
N ARG A 21 15.59 -7.10 3.65
CA ARG A 21 16.07 -7.46 4.99
C ARG A 21 15.42 -6.60 6.08
N TYR A 22 15.26 -5.30 5.84
CA TYR A 22 14.57 -4.42 6.76
C TYR A 22 13.08 -4.78 6.90
N MET A 23 12.40 -5.09 5.79
CA MET A 23 11.00 -5.52 5.79
C MET A 23 10.80 -6.82 6.58
N ARG A 24 11.67 -7.82 6.38
CA ARG A 24 11.64 -9.07 7.15
C ARG A 24 11.81 -8.82 8.65
N TRP A 25 12.82 -8.03 9.02
CA TRP A 25 13.02 -7.63 10.40
C TRP A 25 11.79 -6.91 10.98
N TRP A 26 11.18 -5.99 10.23
CA TRP A 26 9.99 -5.28 10.67
C TRP A 26 8.79 -6.22 10.86
N LEU A 27 8.56 -7.16 9.94
CA LEU A 27 7.49 -8.15 10.04
C LEU A 27 7.62 -9.00 11.31
N GLU A 28 8.83 -9.47 11.60
CA GLU A 28 9.13 -10.27 12.78
C GLU A 28 8.98 -9.45 14.08
N ASN A 29 9.59 -8.26 14.13
CA ASN A 29 9.79 -7.53 15.38
C ASN A 29 8.70 -6.49 15.68
N ARG A 30 7.91 -6.07 14.68
CA ARG A 30 6.86 -5.05 14.83
C ARG A 30 5.46 -5.59 14.54
N ALA A 31 5.34 -6.48 13.56
CA ALA A 31 4.05 -7.08 13.21
C ALA A 31 3.80 -8.46 13.84
N ASN A 32 4.77 -9.00 14.60
CA ASN A 32 4.70 -10.31 15.25
C ASN A 32 4.36 -11.47 14.30
N VAL A 33 4.89 -11.41 13.08
CA VAL A 33 4.77 -12.52 12.12
C VAL A 33 5.75 -13.62 12.53
N ALA A 34 5.23 -14.81 12.84
CA ALA A 34 6.02 -15.88 13.46
C ALA A 34 7.00 -16.60 12.51
N ASP A 35 6.69 -16.68 11.21
CA ASP A 35 7.48 -17.44 10.23
C ASP A 35 7.79 -16.57 8.99
N VAL A 36 8.55 -15.51 9.23
CA VAL A 36 8.87 -14.51 8.18
C VAL A 36 9.71 -15.10 7.06
N GLU A 37 10.57 -16.07 7.34
CA GLU A 37 11.43 -16.70 6.34
C GLU A 37 10.62 -17.58 5.35
N ALA A 38 9.49 -18.13 5.78
CA ALA A 38 8.57 -18.83 4.89
C ALA A 38 7.82 -17.88 3.92
N LEU A 39 7.81 -16.56 4.18
CA LEU A 39 7.16 -15.59 3.30
C LEU A 39 7.95 -15.38 2.01
N LYS A 40 7.29 -15.65 0.89
CA LYS A 40 7.74 -15.24 -0.45
C LYS A 40 7.44 -13.76 -0.64
N ILE A 41 8.47 -12.91 -0.53
CA ILE A 41 8.36 -11.48 -0.82
C ILE A 41 8.59 -11.28 -2.32
N ARG A 42 7.66 -10.59 -2.98
CA ARG A 42 7.75 -10.21 -4.38
C ARG A 42 7.66 -8.69 -4.48
N TRP A 43 8.40 -8.13 -5.41
CA TRP A 43 8.51 -6.69 -5.62
C TRP A 43 7.89 -6.33 -6.97
N PHE A 44 7.21 -5.19 -7.03
CA PHE A 44 6.71 -4.58 -8.26
C PHE A 44 7.21 -3.15 -8.36
N ALA A 45 7.34 -2.62 -9.58
CA ALA A 45 7.73 -1.25 -9.79
C ALA A 45 6.64 -0.26 -9.34
N ALA A 46 7.01 0.68 -8.48
CA ALA A 46 6.11 1.69 -7.96
C ALA A 46 6.77 3.07 -7.88
N GLU A 47 5.96 4.13 -7.86
CA GLU A 47 6.40 5.52 -7.78
C GLU A 47 5.56 6.28 -6.75
N TYR A 48 6.21 7.15 -5.98
CA TYR A 48 5.50 8.06 -5.10
C TYR A 48 4.98 9.28 -5.86
N LYS A 49 3.66 9.49 -5.88
CA LYS A 49 3.01 10.67 -6.47
C LYS A 49 2.71 11.70 -5.38
N GLU A 50 3.58 12.70 -5.28
CA GLU A 50 3.53 13.75 -4.25
C GLU A 50 2.18 14.48 -4.19
N PHE A 51 1.56 14.77 -5.35
CA PHE A 51 0.26 15.45 -5.38
C PHE A 51 -0.90 14.61 -4.83
N LEU A 52 -0.76 13.29 -4.81
CA LEU A 52 -1.72 12.35 -4.24
C LEU A 52 -1.34 11.93 -2.82
N GLY A 53 -0.10 12.18 -2.40
CA GLY A 53 0.44 11.64 -1.16
C GLY A 53 0.55 10.11 -1.14
N SER A 54 0.54 9.45 -2.30
CA SER A 54 0.39 7.97 -2.40
C SER A 54 1.49 7.32 -3.25
N VAL A 55 1.79 6.05 -2.96
CA VAL A 55 2.62 5.19 -3.80
C VAL A 55 1.71 4.50 -4.81
N LEU A 56 1.96 4.71 -6.10
CA LEU A 56 1.21 4.08 -7.18
C LEU A 56 2.07 3.04 -7.89
N GLN A 57 1.43 1.95 -8.31
CA GLN A 57 2.00 1.02 -9.29
C GLN A 57 2.33 1.77 -10.60
N ARG A 58 3.43 1.39 -11.25
CA ARG A 58 3.85 2.01 -12.52
C ARG A 58 3.36 1.25 -13.75
N ASP A 59 4.13 0.23 -14.14
CA ASP A 59 4.06 -0.32 -15.49
C ASP A 59 3.60 -1.80 -15.49
N GLU A 60 3.81 -2.51 -14.39
CA GLU A 60 3.52 -3.94 -14.27
C GLU A 60 2.20 -4.17 -13.51
N ASP A 61 1.40 -5.13 -13.97
CA ASP A 61 0.24 -5.59 -13.21
C ASP A 61 0.74 -6.39 -11.98
N ILE A 62 0.30 -5.99 -10.79
CA ILE A 62 0.62 -6.70 -9.54
C ILE A 62 0.23 -8.18 -9.62
N ILE A 63 -0.85 -8.49 -10.33
CA ILE A 63 -1.32 -9.87 -10.55
C ILE A 63 -0.23 -10.71 -11.23
N ASP A 64 0.53 -10.13 -12.16
CA ASP A 64 1.58 -10.83 -12.91
C ASP A 64 2.81 -11.14 -12.07
N THR A 65 2.96 -10.50 -10.90
CA THR A 65 4.02 -10.86 -9.95
C THR A 65 3.78 -12.22 -9.30
N VAL A 66 2.53 -12.68 -9.22
CA VAL A 66 2.17 -13.97 -8.62
C VAL A 66 1.87 -14.97 -9.76
N PRO A 67 2.60 -16.08 -9.88
CA PRO A 67 2.31 -17.12 -10.88
C PRO A 67 0.89 -17.67 -10.72
N GLU A 68 0.22 -18.03 -11.83
CA GLU A 68 -1.18 -18.47 -11.83
C GLU A 68 -1.42 -19.68 -10.91
N GLU A 69 -0.46 -20.60 -10.85
CA GLU A 69 -0.49 -21.78 -9.98
C GLU A 69 -0.46 -21.46 -8.48
N GLU A 70 -0.07 -20.23 -8.11
CA GLU A 70 -0.05 -19.75 -6.71
C GLU A 70 -1.26 -18.83 -6.38
N ARG A 71 -2.19 -18.58 -7.32
CA ARG A 71 -3.31 -17.62 -7.17
C ARG A 71 -4.56 -18.19 -6.49
N ASP A 72 -4.41 -18.71 -5.27
CA ASP A 72 -5.54 -19.24 -4.50
C ASP A 72 -6.38 -18.14 -3.85
N VAL A 73 -5.77 -17.34 -2.96
CA VAL A 73 -6.46 -16.28 -2.20
C VAL A 73 -5.67 -14.99 -2.30
N VAL A 74 -6.37 -13.87 -2.53
CA VAL A 74 -5.81 -12.53 -2.42
C VAL A 74 -6.60 -11.70 -1.41
N ILE A 75 -5.87 -10.94 -0.58
CA ILE A 75 -6.42 -9.99 0.38
C ILE A 75 -5.94 -8.60 -0.06
N LEU A 76 -6.88 -7.71 -0.35
CA LEU A 76 -6.65 -6.36 -0.84
C LEU A 76 -7.02 -5.37 0.27
N GLU A 77 -6.05 -4.60 0.74
CA GLU A 77 -6.30 -3.44 1.60
C GLU A 77 -6.66 -2.24 0.73
N GLU A 78 -7.63 -1.43 1.19
CA GLU A 78 -8.24 -0.32 0.42
C GLU A 78 -8.54 -0.73 -1.04
N PRO A 79 -9.37 -1.77 -1.23
CA PRO A 79 -9.63 -2.35 -2.55
C PRO A 79 -10.14 -1.33 -3.57
N GLU A 80 -10.75 -0.22 -3.14
CA GLU A 80 -11.11 0.90 -3.99
C GLU A 80 -9.92 1.47 -4.77
N HIS A 81 -8.78 1.69 -4.11
CA HIS A 81 -7.59 2.29 -4.71
C HIS A 81 -6.97 1.34 -5.73
N ILE A 82 -6.82 0.07 -5.34
CA ILE A 82 -6.22 -0.95 -6.21
C ILE A 82 -7.18 -1.39 -7.33
N ASN A 83 -8.46 -1.04 -7.29
CA ASN A 83 -9.38 -1.27 -8.42
C ASN A 83 -9.50 -0.04 -9.33
N TRP A 84 -9.45 1.19 -8.80
CA TRP A 84 -9.56 2.41 -9.61
C TRP A 84 -8.33 2.67 -10.48
N TYR A 85 -7.14 2.32 -9.99
CA TYR A 85 -5.87 2.53 -10.69
C TYR A 85 -5.33 1.25 -11.33
N HIS A 86 -6.13 0.18 -11.38
CA HIS A 86 -5.75 -1.08 -12.00
C HIS A 86 -6.37 -1.21 -13.38
N HIS A 87 -5.50 -1.43 -14.36
CA HIS A 87 -5.84 -1.49 -15.78
C HIS A 87 -5.75 -2.90 -16.35
N GLY A 88 -5.48 -3.90 -15.50
CA GLY A 88 -5.24 -5.28 -15.91
C GLY A 88 -6.44 -6.20 -15.72
N SER A 89 -6.17 -7.48 -15.44
CA SER A 89 -7.21 -8.50 -15.28
C SER A 89 -8.02 -8.30 -13.99
N ARG A 90 -9.34 -8.52 -14.01
CA ARG A 90 -10.12 -8.43 -12.77
C ARG A 90 -9.55 -9.39 -11.71
N TRP A 91 -9.37 -8.91 -10.48
CA TRP A 91 -8.90 -9.74 -9.36
C TRP A 91 -9.71 -11.03 -9.19
N THR A 92 -11.03 -10.95 -9.34
CA THR A 92 -11.96 -12.09 -9.23
C THR A 92 -11.90 -13.06 -10.41
N SER A 93 -11.23 -12.67 -11.50
CA SER A 93 -10.93 -13.55 -12.63
C SER A 93 -9.51 -14.14 -12.53
N ALA A 94 -8.61 -13.50 -11.78
CA ALA A 94 -7.22 -13.92 -11.63
C ALA A 94 -6.96 -14.81 -10.41
N PHE A 95 -7.74 -14.66 -9.33
CA PHE A 95 -7.60 -15.42 -8.09
C PHE A 95 -8.88 -16.21 -7.80
N ARG A 96 -8.74 -17.40 -7.20
CA ARG A 96 -9.89 -18.25 -6.83
C ARG A 96 -10.77 -17.61 -5.76
N HIS A 97 -10.16 -16.86 -4.85
CA HIS A 97 -10.86 -16.11 -3.82
C HIS A 97 -10.26 -14.71 -3.62
N VAL A 98 -11.12 -13.70 -3.53
CA VAL A 98 -10.73 -12.29 -3.35
C VAL A 98 -11.42 -11.75 -2.12
N VAL A 99 -10.63 -11.21 -1.20
CA VAL A 99 -11.11 -10.52 0.01
C VAL A 99 -10.68 -9.06 -0.07
N GLY A 100 -11.63 -8.14 0.06
CA GLY A 100 -11.35 -6.71 0.19
C GLY A 100 -11.51 -6.25 1.63
N VAL A 101 -10.51 -5.54 2.16
CA VAL A 101 -10.54 -4.91 3.49
C VAL A 101 -10.66 -3.41 3.29
N ALA A 102 -11.89 -2.89 3.42
CA ALA A 102 -12.16 -1.46 3.32
C ALA A 102 -11.92 -0.76 4.65
N HIS A 103 -11.22 0.36 4.62
CA HIS A 103 -11.07 1.22 5.79
C HIS A 103 -12.35 2.02 6.03
N THR A 104 -12.94 1.88 7.22
CA THR A 104 -14.18 2.60 7.57
C THR A 104 -13.92 3.95 8.24
N ASN A 105 -12.66 4.30 8.52
CA ASN A 105 -12.28 5.49 9.29
C ASN A 105 -11.56 6.57 8.47
N TYR A 106 -11.97 6.75 7.21
CA TYR A 106 -11.44 7.79 6.33
C TYR A 106 -11.49 9.19 6.97
N LEU A 107 -12.54 9.49 7.75
CA LEU A 107 -12.68 10.79 8.41
C LEU A 107 -11.56 11.06 9.43
N GLN A 108 -11.16 10.07 10.23
CA GLN A 108 -10.06 10.27 11.18
C GLN A 108 -8.72 10.43 10.46
N TYR A 109 -8.50 9.75 9.32
CA TYR A 109 -7.32 9.96 8.48
C TYR A 109 -7.28 11.38 7.90
N CYS A 110 -8.39 11.90 7.38
CA CYS A 110 -8.50 13.27 6.89
C CYS A 110 -8.25 14.31 8.00
N VAL A 111 -8.72 14.04 9.22
CA VAL A 111 -8.59 14.95 10.37
C VAL A 111 -7.17 14.91 10.97
N LEU A 112 -6.55 13.73 11.06
CA LEU A 112 -5.17 13.57 11.54
C LEU A 112 -4.12 14.06 10.53
N ASN A 113 -4.40 13.98 9.23
CA ASN A 113 -3.57 14.54 8.15
C ASN A 113 -3.83 16.04 7.89
N SER A 114 -4.29 16.81 8.87
CA SER A 114 -4.44 18.27 8.76
C SER A 114 -3.11 19.04 8.54
N LYS A 115 -1.98 18.34 8.40
CA LYS A 115 -0.77 18.82 7.71
C LYS A 115 -0.34 17.91 6.55
N GLY A 116 -1.24 17.56 5.64
CA GLY A 116 -0.88 16.70 4.51
C GLY A 116 -2.02 16.28 3.59
N TRP A 117 -2.72 17.24 2.99
CA TRP A 117 -3.32 17.08 1.65
C TRP A 117 -3.25 18.44 0.92
N SER A 118 -2.03 18.87 0.58
CA SER A 118 -1.68 20.06 -0.22
C SER A 118 -2.25 21.46 0.11
N SER A 119 -3.08 21.64 1.14
CA SER A 119 -3.32 22.94 1.82
C SER A 119 -4.28 22.68 2.99
N GLY A 120 -3.79 22.75 4.24
CA GLY A 120 -4.56 22.44 5.44
C GLY A 120 -5.69 23.44 5.74
N GLU A 121 -6.81 23.33 5.04
CA GLU A 121 -8.09 23.89 5.46
C GLU A 121 -9.19 22.84 5.34
N ILE A 122 -9.63 22.30 6.48
CA ILE A 122 -10.91 21.60 6.56
C ILE A 122 -11.98 22.65 6.25
N LYS A 123 -12.76 22.48 5.18
CA LYS A 123 -13.99 23.28 5.00
C LYS A 123 -14.88 23.03 6.21
N ALA A 124 -14.97 24.02 7.09
CA ALA A 124 -15.83 24.07 8.29
C ALA A 124 -17.34 23.88 8.03
N LYS A 125 -17.74 23.42 6.84
CA LYS A 125 -19.14 23.28 6.41
C LYS A 125 -19.69 21.84 6.45
N PHE A 126 -18.91 20.85 6.86
CA PHE A 126 -19.38 19.45 6.96
C PHE A 126 -19.62 18.95 8.39
N THR A 127 -19.47 19.80 9.41
CA THR A 127 -19.70 19.45 10.83
C THR A 127 -20.86 20.18 11.49
N GLU A 128 -21.66 20.94 10.75
CA GLU A 128 -22.95 21.43 11.25
C GLU A 128 -24.06 20.63 10.58
N GLY A 129 -24.46 19.50 11.17
CA GLY A 129 -25.64 18.76 10.70
C GLY A 129 -25.78 17.27 11.01
N ILE A 130 -25.11 16.72 12.03
CA ILE A 130 -25.52 15.46 12.68
C ILE A 130 -25.50 15.67 14.20
#